data_AF-E0XW07-F1
#
_entry.id   AF-E0XW07-F1
#
_cell.length_a   1.000
_cell.length_b   1.000
_cell.length_c   1.000
_cell.angle_alpha   90.00
_cell.angle_beta   90.00
_cell.angle_gamma   90.00
#
_symmetry.space_group_name_H-M   'P 1'
#
loop_
_entity.id
_entity.type
_entity.pdbx_description
1 polymer ?
#
loop_
_entity_poly.entity_id
_entity_poly.type
_entity_poly.pdbx_seq_one_letter_code
_entity_poly.pdbx_strand_id
1 'polypeptide(L)'
;MYKKYSKISTIREVAVAVRFLGIFDTVGAFCIPVEIGFCFQKINLFKDLTVSANVKTVVHCVSIDENRKPFIPTLCNQARNVSEVWFAGVHAGIGGGYGHPQLGRIPLSYMLGRLDKTFSNNRVAFDKVKLSQMTDYNLGVDEFHLHYHGDGIVKKRRDIVVLKDGENSGNKPAIHSSVFNLMDSKKLILSTTFDGFAKIEAIRYMPKSITGLMGNFALIE
;
A
#
# COMPACT_ATOMS: atom_id res chain seq x y z
N MET A 1 -28.67 -11.42 6.33
CA MET A 1 -28.86 -12.36 5.21
C MET A 1 -28.28 -11.75 3.95
N TYR A 2 -27.10 -12.20 3.50
CA TYR A 2 -26.58 -11.85 2.18
C TYR A 2 -27.44 -12.59 1.13
N LYS A 3 -28.16 -11.85 0.28
CA LYS A 3 -28.86 -12.43 -0.87
C LYS A 3 -27.81 -12.76 -1.93
N LYS A 4 -27.35 -14.01 -1.94
CA LYS A 4 -26.55 -14.57 -3.03
C LYS A 4 -27.46 -14.60 -4.27
N TYR A 5 -27.20 -13.73 -5.25
CA TYR A 5 -27.92 -13.77 -6.52
C TYR A 5 -27.65 -15.13 -7.18
N SER A 6 -28.64 -16.02 -7.18
CA SER A 6 -28.55 -17.41 -7.63
C SER A 6 -28.83 -17.61 -9.12
N LYS A 7 -28.87 -16.53 -9.90
CA LYS A 7 -28.99 -16.58 -11.36
C LYS A 7 -28.14 -15.47 -11.97
N ILE A 8 -26.84 -15.74 -12.12
CA ILE A 8 -26.07 -15.07 -13.17
C ILE A 8 -26.63 -15.68 -14.46
N SER A 9 -27.42 -14.88 -15.17
CA SER A 9 -27.90 -15.21 -16.51
C SER A 9 -26.73 -15.66 -17.37
N THR A 10 -27.01 -16.44 -18.41
CA THR A 10 -26.09 -16.85 -19.47
C THR A 10 -25.61 -15.63 -20.27
N ILE A 11 -24.97 -14.68 -19.58
CA ILE A 11 -24.36 -13.49 -20.13
C ILE A 11 -23.17 -14.01 -20.92
N ARG A 12 -23.11 -13.72 -22.22
CA ARG A 12 -21.88 -13.87 -23.00
C ARG A 12 -20.76 -13.22 -22.19
N GLU A 13 -19.81 -14.02 -21.70
CA GLU A 13 -18.62 -13.49 -21.04
C GLU A 13 -17.83 -12.70 -22.08
N VAL A 14 -18.11 -11.40 -22.16
CA VAL A 14 -17.27 -10.49 -22.94
C VAL A 14 -16.02 -10.30 -22.12
N ALA A 15 -14.92 -10.89 -22.58
CA ALA A 15 -13.61 -10.68 -21.97
C ALA A 15 -13.19 -9.21 -22.15
N VAL A 16 -13.46 -8.39 -21.12
CA VAL A 16 -13.04 -6.98 -21.11
C VAL A 16 -11.61 -6.89 -20.60
N ALA A 17 -10.74 -6.31 -21.42
CA ALA A 17 -9.35 -6.05 -21.04
C ALA A 17 -9.29 -4.87 -20.05
N VAL A 18 -8.70 -5.10 -18.87
CA VAL A 18 -8.42 -4.05 -17.90
C VAL A 18 -7.03 -3.49 -18.21
N ARG A 19 -6.98 -2.25 -18.72
CA ARG A 19 -5.69 -1.62 -19.10
C ARG A 19 -4.78 -1.35 -17.90
N PHE A 20 -5.36 -0.94 -16.77
CA PHE A 20 -4.62 -0.55 -15.58
C PHE A 20 -5.41 -0.90 -14.32
N LEU A 21 -4.74 -1.51 -13.35
CA LEU A 21 -5.25 -1.79 -12.01
C LEU A 21 -4.30 -1.16 -10.99
N GLY A 22 -4.72 -0.04 -10.40
CA GLY A 22 -4.03 0.61 -9.30
C GLY A 22 -4.64 0.20 -7.97
N ILE A 23 -3.83 -0.36 -7.08
CA ILE A 23 -4.26 -0.79 -5.74
C ILE A 23 -3.32 -0.23 -4.67
N PHE A 24 -3.88 0.02 -3.49
CA PHE A 24 -3.17 0.57 -2.33
C PHE A 24 -3.35 -0.37 -1.15
N ASP A 25 -2.24 -0.84 -0.59
CA ASP A 25 -2.09 -1.64 0.62
C ASP A 25 -3.22 -2.66 0.83
N THR A 26 -3.42 -3.53 -0.17
CA THR A 26 -4.56 -4.47 -0.20
C THR A 26 -4.60 -5.32 1.05
N VAL A 27 -5.76 -5.42 1.72
CA VAL A 27 -5.94 -6.27 2.91
C VAL A 27 -7.02 -7.31 2.64
N GLY A 28 -6.67 -8.58 2.81
CA GLY A 28 -7.60 -9.71 2.78
C GLY A 28 -8.41 -9.80 4.08
N ALA A 29 -9.29 -8.83 4.35
CA ALA A 29 -10.13 -8.86 5.53
C ALA A 29 -11.45 -9.61 5.25
N PHE A 30 -11.63 -10.76 5.89
CA PHE A 30 -12.96 -11.29 6.15
C PHE A 30 -13.56 -10.45 7.30
N CYS A 31 -14.81 -9.99 7.15
CA CYS A 31 -15.53 -8.99 7.96
C CYS A 31 -15.65 -9.21 9.50
N ILE A 32 -14.73 -9.89 10.18
CA ILE A 32 -14.74 -10.09 11.64
C ILE A 32 -13.41 -9.55 12.21
N PRO A 33 -13.41 -8.35 12.81
CA PRO A 33 -12.24 -7.72 13.41
C PRO A 33 -11.95 -8.25 14.84
N VAL A 34 -12.34 -9.49 15.15
CA VAL A 34 -12.24 -10.06 16.51
C VAL A 34 -11.61 -11.46 16.44
N GLU A 35 -10.45 -11.63 17.09
CA GLU A 35 -9.82 -12.95 17.31
C GLU A 35 -10.65 -13.76 18.34
N ILE A 36 -11.79 -14.34 17.94
CA ILE A 36 -12.53 -15.30 18.79
C ILE A 36 -11.93 -16.70 18.56
N GLY A 37 -10.80 -16.98 19.21
CA GLY A 37 -10.21 -18.34 19.31
C GLY A 37 -9.73 -18.99 17.99
N PHE A 38 -9.94 -18.37 16.84
CA PHE A 38 -9.53 -18.86 15.51
C PHE A 38 -8.82 -17.75 14.74
N CYS A 39 -7.61 -18.02 14.24
CA CYS A 39 -6.89 -17.13 13.31
C CYS A 39 -7.50 -17.22 11.90
N PHE A 40 -8.66 -16.59 11.68
CA PHE A 40 -9.28 -16.51 10.34
C PHE A 40 -8.33 -15.90 9.28
N GLN A 41 -7.40 -15.04 9.71
CA GLN A 41 -6.39 -14.39 8.86
C GLN A 41 -5.27 -15.34 8.38
N LYS A 42 -5.04 -16.48 9.06
CA LYS A 42 -4.13 -17.54 8.59
C LYS A 42 -4.83 -18.56 7.70
N ILE A 43 -6.15 -18.49 7.59
CA ILE A 43 -6.88 -19.35 6.68
C ILE A 43 -6.67 -18.75 5.29
N ASN A 44 -5.76 -19.37 4.53
CA ASN A 44 -5.56 -19.22 3.09
C ASN A 44 -6.85 -19.53 2.30
N LEU A 45 -7.96 -18.89 2.64
CA LEU A 45 -9.30 -19.25 2.18
C LEU A 45 -9.66 -18.55 0.86
N PHE A 46 -8.82 -17.65 0.36
CA PHE A 46 -8.87 -17.20 -1.04
C PHE A 46 -7.51 -17.39 -1.71
N LYS A 47 -7.33 -18.64 -2.13
CA LYS A 47 -6.44 -19.10 -3.17
C LYS A 47 -6.70 -18.33 -4.47
N ASP A 48 -6.06 -17.18 -4.65
CA ASP A 48 -5.43 -16.76 -5.90
C ASP A 48 -4.78 -15.37 -5.71
N LEU A 49 -3.49 -15.33 -5.38
CA LEU A 49 -2.70 -14.08 -5.37
C LEU A 49 -2.23 -13.69 -6.79
N THR A 50 -2.69 -14.42 -7.81
CA THR A 50 -2.41 -14.08 -9.20
C THR A 50 -3.41 -13.05 -9.67
N VAL A 51 -2.86 -12.00 -10.30
CA VAL A 51 -3.66 -11.02 -10.99
C VAL A 51 -4.25 -11.70 -12.23
N SER A 52 -5.56 -11.52 -12.44
CA SER A 52 -6.24 -12.05 -13.62
C SER A 52 -5.54 -11.68 -14.94
N ALA A 53 -5.47 -12.63 -15.87
CA ALA A 53 -4.79 -12.49 -17.16
C ALA A 53 -5.36 -11.38 -18.06
N ASN A 54 -6.57 -10.89 -17.79
CA ASN A 54 -7.17 -9.78 -18.52
C ASN A 54 -6.62 -8.39 -18.11
N VAL A 55 -5.83 -8.31 -17.04
CA VAL A 55 -5.21 -7.06 -16.55
C VAL A 55 -3.84 -6.83 -17.20
N LYS A 56 -3.66 -5.70 -17.88
CA LYS A 56 -2.45 -5.40 -18.66
C LYS A 56 -1.35 -4.70 -17.86
N THR A 57 -1.70 -3.98 -16.81
CA THR A 57 -0.74 -3.31 -15.93
C THR A 57 -1.32 -3.26 -14.53
N VAL A 58 -0.53 -3.63 -13.53
CA VAL A 58 -0.88 -3.60 -12.12
C VAL A 58 0.16 -2.76 -11.40
N VAL A 59 -0.31 -1.85 -10.58
CA VAL A 59 0.53 -1.05 -9.69
C VAL A 59 0.00 -1.22 -8.28
N HIS A 60 0.84 -1.68 -7.37
CA HIS A 60 0.51 -1.88 -5.98
C HIS A 60 1.42 -1.05 -5.10
N CYS A 61 0.86 -0.08 -4.39
CA CYS A 61 1.59 0.69 -3.39
C CYS A 61 1.34 0.08 -2.01
N VAL A 62 2.39 -0.37 -1.32
CA VAL A 62 2.29 -1.14 -0.06
C VAL A 62 2.88 -0.37 1.10
N SER A 63 2.25 -0.47 2.28
CA SER A 63 2.71 0.17 3.51
C SER A 63 3.92 -0.55 4.13
N ILE A 64 4.91 0.21 4.59
CA ILE A 64 6.02 -0.29 5.39
C ILE A 64 5.66 -0.36 6.89
N ASP A 65 4.95 0.64 7.40
CA ASP A 65 4.81 0.87 8.84
C ASP A 65 3.53 0.30 9.46
N GLU A 66 2.63 -0.28 8.66
CA GLU A 66 1.42 -0.94 9.16
C GLU A 66 1.73 -2.30 9.79
N ASN A 67 1.48 -2.41 11.09
CA ASN A 67 1.84 -3.57 11.91
C ASN A 67 0.64 -4.20 12.64
N ARG A 68 -0.58 -3.67 12.47
CA ARG A 68 -1.77 -4.27 13.07
C ARG A 68 -2.07 -5.59 12.37
N LYS A 69 -2.34 -6.64 13.15
CA LYS A 69 -2.65 -7.97 12.60
C LYS A 69 -3.80 -7.96 11.58
N PRO A 70 -4.91 -7.23 11.79
CA PRO A 70 -5.99 -7.19 10.80
C PRO A 70 -5.64 -6.54 9.47
N PHE A 71 -4.49 -5.88 9.39
CA PHE A 71 -4.00 -5.18 8.20
C PHE A 71 -2.75 -5.85 7.64
N ILE A 72 -2.64 -7.18 7.71
CA ILE A 72 -1.60 -7.91 6.97
C ILE A 72 -1.87 -7.74 5.46
N PRO A 73 -0.90 -7.29 4.66
CA PRO A 73 -1.14 -6.99 3.26
C PRO A 73 -1.22 -8.27 2.43
N THR A 74 -2.10 -8.25 1.43
CA THR A 74 -2.21 -9.24 0.38
C THR A 74 -1.33 -8.81 -0.79
N LEU A 75 -0.11 -9.36 -0.87
CA LEU A 75 0.87 -9.03 -1.90
C LEU A 75 0.51 -9.71 -3.24
N CYS A 76 0.95 -9.09 -4.33
CA CYS A 76 0.83 -9.67 -5.66
C CYS A 76 1.98 -10.64 -5.94
N ASN A 77 1.69 -11.76 -6.62
CA ASN A 77 2.75 -12.55 -7.23
C ASN A 77 3.50 -11.72 -8.28
N GLN A 78 4.82 -11.85 -8.29
CA GLN A 78 5.67 -11.20 -9.27
C GLN A 78 5.30 -11.67 -10.67
N ALA A 79 4.99 -10.72 -11.53
CA ALA A 79 4.71 -10.95 -12.94
C ALA A 79 5.18 -9.74 -13.74
N ARG A 80 5.36 -9.92 -15.06
CA ARG A 80 5.88 -8.88 -15.96
C ARG A 80 5.01 -7.60 -15.95
N ASN A 81 3.71 -7.75 -15.74
CA ASN A 81 2.74 -6.65 -15.71
C ASN A 81 2.51 -6.09 -14.29
N VAL A 82 3.20 -6.59 -13.26
CA VAL A 82 3.02 -6.18 -11.85
C VAL A 82 4.18 -5.30 -11.40
N SER A 83 3.86 -4.14 -10.85
CA SER A 83 4.79 -3.25 -10.15
C SER A 83 4.31 -3.07 -8.71
N GLU A 84 4.87 -3.84 -7.78
CA GLU A 84 4.60 -3.69 -6.34
C GLU A 84 5.73 -2.92 -5.68
N VAL A 85 5.42 -1.78 -5.05
CA VAL A 85 6.39 -0.83 -4.49
C VAL A 85 5.99 -0.45 -3.08
N TRP A 86 6.99 -0.42 -2.20
CA TRP A 86 6.81 -0.17 -0.77
C TRP A 86 7.10 1.29 -0.40
N PHE A 87 6.24 1.86 0.43
CA PHE A 87 6.24 3.27 0.83
C PHE A 87 6.18 3.43 2.35
N ALA A 88 6.73 4.53 2.85
CA ALA A 88 6.64 4.92 4.25
C ALA A 88 5.19 5.31 4.60
N GLY A 89 4.74 4.93 5.79
CA GLY A 89 3.36 5.11 6.22
C GLY A 89 2.68 3.82 6.62
N VAL A 90 1.61 3.95 7.41
CA VAL A 90 0.62 2.91 7.74
C VAL A 90 -0.46 2.83 6.64
N HIS A 91 -1.45 1.92 6.75
CA HIS A 91 -2.44 1.65 5.72
C HIS A 91 -3.08 2.89 5.06
N ALA A 92 -3.67 3.78 5.87
CA ALA A 92 -4.25 5.04 5.37
C ALA A 92 -3.21 6.14 5.05
N GLY A 93 -1.96 5.94 5.44
CA GLY A 93 -0.82 6.73 4.95
C GLY A 93 -0.47 6.38 3.51
N ILE A 94 -0.92 5.22 3.00
CA ILE A 94 -0.74 4.80 1.61
C ILE A 94 -2.02 4.98 0.80
N GLY A 95 -3.16 4.51 1.30
CA GLY A 95 -4.46 4.61 0.62
C GLY A 95 -5.14 5.97 0.77
N GLY A 96 -4.64 6.84 1.65
CA GLY A 96 -5.29 8.09 2.03
C GLY A 96 -6.35 7.92 3.15
N GLY A 97 -6.94 9.04 3.57
CA GLY A 97 -7.99 9.08 4.58
C GLY A 97 -7.65 9.85 5.86
N TYR A 98 -6.41 10.30 6.03
CA TYR A 98 -6.04 11.22 7.10
C TYR A 98 -6.30 12.69 6.73
N GLY A 99 -6.59 13.50 7.75
CA GLY A 99 -6.69 14.96 7.61
C GLY A 99 -5.36 15.65 7.26
N HIS A 100 -4.24 14.98 7.52
CA HIS A 100 -2.89 15.38 7.09
C HIS A 100 -2.46 14.50 5.90
N PRO A 101 -2.77 14.89 4.65
CA PRO A 101 -2.66 14.00 3.49
C PRO A 101 -1.23 13.83 2.96
N GLN A 102 -0.25 14.61 3.44
CA GLN A 102 1.08 14.77 2.84
C GLN A 102 1.76 13.43 2.53
N LEU A 103 1.72 12.48 3.48
CA LEU A 103 2.34 11.17 3.30
C LEU A 103 1.63 10.34 2.20
N GLY A 104 0.30 10.40 2.15
CA GLY A 104 -0.51 9.72 1.12
C GLY A 104 -0.43 10.35 -0.27
N ARG A 105 0.04 11.59 -0.39
CA ARG A 105 0.28 12.23 -1.69
C ARG A 105 1.40 11.55 -2.48
N ILE A 106 2.39 10.98 -1.78
CA ILE A 106 3.54 10.31 -2.40
C ILE A 106 3.10 9.09 -3.23
N PRO A 107 2.46 8.05 -2.65
CA PRO A 107 2.00 6.90 -3.43
C PRO A 107 0.91 7.27 -4.44
N LEU A 108 0.07 8.27 -4.16
CA LEU A 108 -0.90 8.77 -5.14
C LEU A 108 -0.21 9.38 -6.37
N SER A 109 0.81 10.21 -6.18
CA SER A 109 1.61 10.80 -7.25
C SER A 109 2.32 9.72 -8.07
N TYR A 110 2.94 8.74 -7.40
CA TYR A 110 3.53 7.58 -8.06
C TYR A 110 2.49 6.82 -8.93
N MET A 111 1.33 6.51 -8.36
CA MET A 111 0.23 5.83 -9.06
C MET A 111 -0.21 6.60 -10.31
N LEU A 112 -0.35 7.92 -10.21
CA LEU A 112 -0.73 8.78 -11.33
C LEU A 112 0.36 8.84 -12.41
N GLY A 113 1.63 8.87 -12.02
CA GLY A 113 2.75 8.76 -12.96
C GLY A 113 2.75 7.43 -13.72
N ARG A 114 2.38 6.32 -13.06
CA ARG A 114 2.20 5.02 -13.73
C ARG A 114 0.97 5.01 -14.63
N LEU A 115 -0.13 5.63 -14.19
CA LEU A 115 -1.35 5.76 -14.98
C LEU A 115 -1.11 6.56 -16.26
N ASP A 116 -0.46 7.72 -16.17
CA ASP A 116 -0.16 8.57 -17.34
C ASP A 116 0.75 7.84 -18.35
N LYS A 117 1.75 7.09 -17.86
CA LYS A 117 2.58 6.23 -18.70
C LYS A 117 1.76 5.15 -19.43
N THR A 118 0.80 4.51 -18.76
CA THR A 118 -0.07 3.49 -19.38
C THR A 118 -1.06 4.09 -20.38
N PHE A 119 -1.53 5.31 -20.16
CA PHE A 119 -2.53 6.01 -20.97
C PHE A 119 -1.93 7.12 -21.86
N SER A 120 -0.66 7.03 -22.21
CA SER A 120 0.07 8.08 -22.95
C SER A 120 -0.62 8.55 -24.24
N ASN A 121 -1.26 7.63 -24.97
CA ASN A 121 -1.99 7.91 -26.21
C ASN A 121 -3.47 8.27 -26.02
N ASN A 122 -4.03 8.06 -24.83
CA ASN A 122 -5.45 8.30 -24.51
C ASN A 122 -5.55 8.71 -23.03
N ARG A 123 -5.01 9.90 -22.73
CA ARG A 123 -4.82 10.33 -21.34
C ARG A 123 -6.14 10.44 -20.61
N VAL A 124 -6.13 10.01 -19.36
CA VAL A 124 -7.24 10.27 -18.43
C VAL A 124 -7.19 11.75 -18.07
N ALA A 125 -8.28 12.47 -18.34
CA ALA A 125 -8.38 13.88 -18.01
C ALA A 125 -8.75 14.05 -16.54
N PHE A 126 -8.04 14.97 -15.87
CA PHE A 126 -8.32 15.39 -14.50
C PHE A 126 -8.51 16.91 -14.46
N ASP A 127 -9.30 17.38 -13.50
CA ASP A 127 -9.23 18.78 -13.09
C ASP A 127 -7.82 19.05 -12.54
N LYS A 128 -7.06 19.90 -13.24
CA LYS A 128 -5.65 20.14 -12.92
C LYS A 128 -5.47 20.80 -11.56
N VAL A 129 -6.36 21.72 -11.18
CA VAL A 129 -6.26 22.46 -9.91
C VAL A 129 -6.52 21.50 -8.75
N LYS A 130 -7.60 20.71 -8.87
CA LYS A 130 -7.94 19.71 -7.85
C LYS A 130 -6.87 18.62 -7.75
N LEU A 131 -6.31 18.18 -8.88
CA LEU A 131 -5.25 17.19 -8.90
C LEU A 131 -4.03 17.70 -8.14
N SER A 132 -3.51 18.88 -8.48
CA SER A 132 -2.39 19.52 -7.78
C SER A 132 -2.64 19.68 -6.27
N GLN A 133 -3.84 20.13 -5.87
CA GLN A 133 -4.19 20.21 -4.44
C GLN A 133 -4.14 18.85 -3.72
N MET A 134 -4.41 17.75 -4.44
CA MET A 134 -4.38 16.40 -3.88
C MET A 134 -2.99 15.75 -3.95
N THR A 135 -2.13 16.14 -4.89
CA THR A 135 -0.88 15.41 -5.19
C THR A 135 0.39 16.19 -4.90
N ASP A 136 0.35 17.51 -4.81
CA ASP A 136 1.56 18.31 -4.64
C ASP A 136 2.17 18.08 -3.25
N TYR A 137 3.44 17.73 -3.22
CA TYR A 137 4.26 17.63 -2.01
C TYR A 137 5.72 17.98 -2.31
N ASN A 138 6.45 18.37 -1.28
CA ASN A 138 7.88 18.63 -1.33
C ASN A 138 8.60 17.96 -0.15
N LEU A 139 9.42 16.94 -0.44
CA LEU A 139 10.12 16.14 0.57
C LEU A 139 11.11 16.93 1.43
N GLY A 140 11.60 18.09 0.98
CA GLY A 140 12.52 18.96 1.74
C GLY A 140 11.82 20.07 2.53
N VAL A 141 10.60 20.45 2.14
CA VAL A 141 9.89 21.59 2.71
C VAL A 141 8.73 21.16 3.60
N ASP A 142 7.98 20.15 3.19
CA ASP A 142 6.73 19.78 3.86
C ASP A 142 6.98 19.02 5.16
N GLU A 143 6.01 19.14 6.06
CA GLU A 143 5.90 18.31 7.25
C GLU A 143 5.11 17.05 6.94
N PHE A 144 5.64 15.89 7.33
CA PHE A 144 5.02 14.59 7.08
C PHE A 144 4.58 13.97 8.40
N HIS A 145 3.32 13.52 8.44
CA HIS A 145 2.73 12.90 9.61
C HIS A 145 2.72 11.38 9.44
N LEU A 146 3.59 10.71 10.19
CA LEU A 146 3.55 9.27 10.35
C LEU A 146 2.57 8.93 11.47
N HIS A 147 1.56 8.13 11.17
CA HIS A 147 0.65 7.63 12.17
C HIS A 147 1.14 6.28 12.70
N TYR A 148 0.90 6.01 13.98
CA TYR A 148 1.13 4.71 14.58
C TYR A 148 -0.17 4.15 15.14
N HIS A 149 -0.54 2.95 14.72
CA HIS A 149 -1.76 2.25 15.17
C HIS A 149 -1.48 0.92 15.87
N GLY A 150 -0.22 0.63 16.22
CA GLY A 150 0.13 -0.68 16.76
C GLY A 150 -0.49 -0.96 18.12
N ASP A 151 -0.81 -2.23 18.38
CA ASP A 151 -1.60 -2.73 19.52
C ASP A 151 -0.91 -2.65 20.90
N GLY A 152 0.18 -1.88 21.03
CA GLY A 152 0.97 -1.81 22.26
C GLY A 152 1.83 -3.06 22.51
N ILE A 153 2.93 -2.87 23.23
CA ILE A 153 3.82 -3.91 23.79
C ILE A 153 4.75 -4.64 22.80
N VAL A 154 4.36 -5.07 21.59
CA VAL A 154 5.29 -5.76 20.65
C VAL A 154 5.32 -5.16 19.24
N LYS A 155 6.48 -4.62 18.86
CA LYS A 155 6.75 -4.01 17.55
C LYS A 155 7.35 -5.04 16.58
N LYS A 156 6.56 -6.02 16.10
CA LYS A 156 7.03 -6.85 14.98
C LYS A 156 7.12 -5.98 13.73
N ARG A 157 8.24 -6.09 13.01
CA ARG A 157 8.40 -5.44 11.71
C ARG A 157 7.46 -6.10 10.70
N ARG A 158 6.95 -5.34 9.74
CA ARG A 158 6.29 -5.93 8.57
C ARG A 158 7.36 -6.57 7.69
N ASP A 159 7.16 -7.81 7.29
CA ASP A 159 8.07 -8.48 6.37
C ASP A 159 7.88 -7.93 4.96
N ILE A 160 8.98 -7.49 4.35
CA ILE A 160 9.02 -6.97 2.99
C ILE A 160 9.63 -8.06 2.11
N VAL A 161 8.82 -8.63 1.22
CA VAL A 161 9.19 -9.76 0.38
C VAL A 161 8.61 -9.58 -1.03
N VAL A 162 9.13 -10.34 -1.98
CA VAL A 162 8.55 -10.48 -3.32
C VAL A 162 7.99 -11.89 -3.44
N LEU A 163 6.71 -12.02 -3.75
CA LEU A 163 6.09 -13.33 -3.91
C LEU A 163 6.30 -13.88 -5.31
N LYS A 164 6.52 -15.19 -5.43
CA LYS A 164 6.42 -15.95 -6.67
C LYS A 164 5.69 -17.25 -6.34
N ASP A 165 4.60 -17.51 -7.06
CA ASP A 165 3.75 -18.68 -6.85
C ASP A 165 3.25 -18.84 -5.38
N GLY A 166 3.03 -17.70 -4.70
CA GLY A 166 2.57 -17.64 -3.32
C GLY A 166 3.67 -17.75 -2.25
N GLU A 167 4.93 -17.93 -2.65
CA GLU A 167 6.08 -18.08 -1.75
C GLU A 167 7.08 -16.92 -1.88
N ASN A 168 7.90 -16.71 -0.85
CA ASN A 168 8.97 -15.71 -0.91
C ASN A 168 10.02 -16.14 -1.95
N SER A 169 10.17 -15.33 -3.00
CA SER A 169 11.10 -15.60 -4.09
C SER A 169 12.56 -15.28 -3.78
N GLY A 170 12.84 -14.54 -2.70
CA GLY A 170 14.17 -13.98 -2.42
C GLY A 170 14.59 -12.82 -3.34
N ASN A 171 13.75 -12.45 -4.31
CA ASN A 171 14.00 -11.32 -5.19
C ASN A 171 13.96 -10.00 -4.41
N LYS A 172 14.66 -8.99 -4.95
CA LYS A 172 14.73 -7.66 -4.35
C LYS A 172 13.35 -6.99 -4.38
N PRO A 173 12.76 -6.65 -3.22
CA PRO A 173 11.56 -5.82 -3.19
C PRO A 173 11.89 -4.41 -3.68
N ALA A 174 10.92 -3.77 -4.32
CA ALA A 174 11.02 -2.39 -4.74
C ALA A 174 10.63 -1.45 -3.62
N ILE A 175 11.52 -0.54 -3.24
CA ILE A 175 11.30 0.50 -2.23
C ILE A 175 11.30 1.85 -2.93
N HIS A 176 10.30 2.68 -2.65
CA HIS A 176 10.26 4.03 -3.20
C HIS A 176 11.33 4.92 -2.56
N SER A 177 12.01 5.75 -3.35
CA SER A 177 13.12 6.61 -2.91
C SER A 177 12.74 7.58 -1.79
N SER A 178 11.48 8.03 -1.78
CA SER A 178 10.94 8.89 -0.73
C SER A 178 11.10 8.31 0.68
N VAL A 179 11.15 6.98 0.84
CA VAL A 179 11.39 6.34 2.14
C VAL A 179 12.70 6.84 2.74
N PHE A 180 13.76 6.91 1.93
CA PHE A 180 15.08 7.36 2.36
C PHE A 180 15.13 8.87 2.56
N ASN A 181 14.44 9.64 1.70
CA ASN A 181 14.29 11.09 1.93
C ASN A 181 13.62 11.38 3.28
N LEU A 182 12.63 10.58 3.68
CA LEU A 182 11.96 10.72 4.98
C LEU A 182 12.83 10.24 6.14
N MET A 183 13.70 9.24 5.93
CA MET A 183 14.71 8.82 6.92
C MET A 183 15.72 9.92 7.24
N ASP A 184 16.06 10.73 6.24
CA ASP A 184 16.99 11.87 6.39
C ASP A 184 16.29 13.18 6.80
N SER A 185 14.95 13.21 6.76
CA SER A 185 14.17 14.42 7.06
C SER A 185 14.11 14.72 8.55
N LYS A 186 14.19 16.01 8.88
CA LYS A 186 13.90 16.54 10.23
C LYS A 186 12.44 16.96 10.41
N LYS A 187 11.62 16.81 9.37
CA LYS A 187 10.21 17.24 9.30
C LYS A 187 9.24 16.06 9.32
N LEU A 188 9.69 14.88 9.75
CA LEU A 188 8.80 13.77 10.03
C LEU A 188 8.35 13.84 11.49
N ILE A 189 7.04 13.77 11.65
CA ILE A 189 6.38 13.81 12.94
C ILE A 189 5.61 12.51 13.13
N LEU A 190 5.70 11.94 14.33
CA LEU A 190 4.93 10.79 14.75
C LEU A 190 3.68 11.27 15.50
N SER A 191 2.51 10.93 14.97
CA SER A 191 1.23 11.07 15.65
C SER A 191 0.87 9.74 16.29
N THR A 192 0.90 9.69 17.62
CA THR A 192 0.43 8.55 18.40
C THR A 192 -0.82 8.92 19.19
N THR A 193 -1.86 8.09 19.11
CA THR A 193 -3.03 8.23 19.99
C THR A 193 -2.80 7.41 21.24
N PHE A 194 -2.75 8.07 22.40
CA PHE A 194 -2.68 7.42 23.71
C PHE A 194 -3.75 8.03 24.61
N ASP A 195 -4.65 7.19 25.13
CA ASP A 195 -5.71 7.56 26.07
C ASP A 195 -6.60 8.74 25.59
N GLY A 196 -6.95 8.75 24.30
CA GLY A 196 -7.79 9.79 23.69
C GLY A 196 -7.06 11.08 23.28
N PHE A 197 -5.77 11.24 23.63
CA PHE A 197 -4.96 12.38 23.22
C PHE A 197 -3.97 12.00 22.12
N ALA A 198 -3.83 12.87 21.11
CA ALA A 198 -2.80 12.74 20.09
C ALA A 198 -1.50 13.38 20.59
N LYS A 199 -0.46 12.57 20.82
CA LYS A 199 0.89 13.05 21.03
C LYS A 199 1.58 13.17 19.68
N ILE A 200 2.06 14.38 19.39
CA ILE A 200 2.75 14.77 18.16
C ILE A 200 4.21 15.04 18.52
N GLU A 201 5.14 14.27 17.98
CA GLU A 201 6.58 14.42 18.25
C GLU A 201 7.42 14.29 16.99
N ALA A 202 8.42 15.16 16.84
CA ALA A 202 9.41 15.01 15.77
C ALA A 202 10.24 13.74 16.00
N ILE A 203 10.41 12.93 14.95
CA ILE A 203 11.14 11.66 15.05
C ILE A 203 12.26 11.55 14.01
N ARG A 204 13.27 10.74 14.35
CA ARG A 204 14.15 10.16 13.35
C ARG A 204 13.53 8.88 12.82
N TYR A 205 13.18 8.86 11.55
CA TYR A 205 12.54 7.70 10.93
C TYR A 205 13.58 6.62 10.62
N MET A 206 13.44 5.46 11.26
CA MET A 206 14.32 4.30 11.07
C MET A 206 13.49 3.01 11.07
N PRO A 207 12.73 2.74 9.99
CA PRO A 207 11.84 1.59 9.94
C PRO A 207 12.63 0.27 9.99
N LYS A 208 12.32 -0.57 10.98
CA LYS A 208 12.98 -1.88 11.18
C LYS A 208 12.81 -2.83 10.00
N SER A 209 11.75 -2.65 9.21
CA SER A 209 11.53 -3.40 7.98
C SER A 209 12.59 -3.09 6.93
N ILE A 210 12.99 -1.82 6.78
CA ILE A 210 14.06 -1.43 5.84
C ILE A 210 15.43 -1.87 6.34
N THR A 211 15.75 -1.65 7.63
CA THR A 211 17.04 -2.13 8.17
C THR A 211 17.15 -3.65 8.08
N GLY A 212 16.03 -4.36 8.22
CA GLY A 212 15.93 -5.80 8.05
C GLY A 212 16.26 -6.34 6.66
N LEU A 213 16.19 -5.50 5.62
CA LEU A 213 16.57 -5.88 4.25
C LEU A 213 18.07 -5.89 4.03
N MET A 214 18.86 -5.26 4.92
CA MET A 214 20.33 -5.22 4.82
C MET A 214 20.86 -4.78 3.44
N GLY A 215 20.17 -3.83 2.80
CA GLY A 215 20.52 -3.35 1.44
C GLY A 215 20.00 -4.22 0.29
N ASN A 216 19.32 -5.34 0.57
CA ASN A 216 18.76 -6.22 -0.45
C ASN A 216 17.39 -5.72 -0.96
N PHE A 217 17.40 -4.61 -1.70
CA PHE A 217 16.21 -4.05 -2.34
C PHE A 217 16.56 -3.32 -3.65
N ALA A 218 15.55 -3.00 -4.45
CA ALA A 218 15.65 -2.12 -5.60
C ALA A 218 15.04 -0.76 -5.26
N LEU A 219 15.72 0.33 -5.62
CA LEU A 219 15.21 1.68 -5.41
C LEU A 219 14.37 2.11 -6.62
N ILE A 220 13.18 2.64 -6.37
CA ILE A 220 12.26 3.15 -7.40
C ILE A 220 12.01 4.64 -7.17
N GLU A 221 11.93 5.40 -8.25
CA GLU A 221 11.56 6.82 -8.27
C GLU A 221 10.09 7.07 -8.65
#